data_AF-A0A194RHB2-F1
#
_entry.id   AF-A0A194RHB2-F1
#
_cell.length_a   1.000
_cell.length_b   1.000
_cell.length_c   1.000
_cell.angle_alpha   90.00
_cell.angle_beta   90.00
_cell.angle_gamma   90.00
#
_symmetry.space_group_name_H-M   'P 1'
#
loop_
_entity.id
_entity.type
_entity.pdbx_description
1 polymer ?
#
loop_
_entity_poly.entity_id
_entity_poly.type
_entity_poly.pdbx_seq_one_letter_code
_entity_poly.pdbx_strand_id
1 'polypeptide(L)'
;MGILITKDTRRISFVNTIEINPALLVEKSIEDQDSFVQNNLEVDCTDELAFDEIIPCKEIQDEEQKYWSGRIESLKNEHQMITKIIEAEYEKTIENTNKLYEEPIITEEKIEKIKPCYNWRTKMLQCYESNPHQPLVCSPVVKAFNDYIETCRLTE
;
A
#
# COMPACT_ATOMS: atom_id res chain seq x y z
N MET A 1 -42.06 -10.46 -25.45
CA MET A 1 -41.24 -9.27 -25.74
C MET A 1 -41.13 -8.45 -24.46
N GLY A 2 -39.92 -8.11 -24.06
CA GLY A 2 -39.64 -7.31 -22.87
C GLY A 2 -38.26 -7.64 -22.31
N ILE A 3 -37.21 -7.21 -23.02
CA ILE A 3 -35.83 -7.37 -22.58
C ILE A 3 -35.59 -6.27 -21.55
N LEU A 4 -35.37 -6.64 -20.29
CA LEU A 4 -34.91 -5.68 -19.28
C LEU A 4 -33.45 -5.38 -19.56
N ILE A 5 -33.21 -4.23 -20.20
CA ILE A 5 -31.88 -3.71 -20.47
C ILE A 5 -31.29 -3.33 -19.11
N THR A 6 -30.39 -4.17 -18.62
CA THR A 6 -29.56 -3.91 -17.44
C THR A 6 -28.80 -2.62 -17.68
N LYS A 7 -29.07 -1.60 -16.85
CA LYS A 7 -28.26 -0.39 -16.83
C LYS A 7 -26.84 -0.79 -16.42
N ASP A 8 -25.97 -0.71 -17.41
CA ASP A 8 -24.52 -0.76 -17.38
C ASP A 8 -23.94 -0.27 -16.04
N THR A 9 -23.65 -1.20 -15.13
CA THR A 9 -22.76 -0.94 -14.00
C THR A 9 -21.37 -0.84 -14.58
N ARG A 10 -20.94 0.38 -14.91
CA ARG A 10 -19.55 0.67 -15.23
C ARG A 10 -18.70 0.12 -14.10
N ARG A 11 -18.08 -1.02 -14.36
CA ARG A 11 -17.13 -1.65 -13.47
C ARG A 11 -15.94 -0.69 -13.39
N ILE A 12 -15.85 0.06 -12.30
CA ILE A 12 -14.64 0.83 -11.99
C ILE A 12 -13.60 -0.22 -11.59
N SER A 13 -12.85 -0.73 -12.57
CA SER A 13 -11.62 -1.46 -12.28
C SER A 13 -10.58 -0.43 -11.89
N PHE A 14 -10.17 -0.43 -10.63
CA PHE A 14 -8.92 0.21 -10.25
C PHE A 14 -7.81 -0.60 -10.91
N VAL A 15 -7.10 0.02 -11.85
CA VAL A 15 -5.82 -0.52 -12.31
C VAL A 15 -4.91 -0.42 -11.09
N ASN A 16 -4.52 -1.56 -10.51
CA ASN A 16 -3.54 -1.60 -9.43
C ASN A 16 -2.13 -1.41 -10.00
N THR A 17 -1.96 -0.37 -10.83
CA THR A 17 -0.66 0.20 -11.09
C THR A 17 -0.30 0.96 -9.83
N ILE A 18 0.57 0.35 -9.03
CA ILE A 18 1.41 1.11 -8.09
C ILE A 18 2.36 1.94 -8.95
N GLU A 19 1.83 2.89 -9.71
CA GLU A 19 2.58 4.06 -10.07
C GLU A 19 2.64 4.86 -8.78
N ILE A 20 3.73 4.65 -8.06
CA ILE A 20 4.11 5.51 -6.94
C ILE A 20 4.04 6.91 -7.54
N ASN A 21 3.05 7.69 -7.12
CA ASN A 21 2.95 9.08 -7.51
C ASN A 21 4.34 9.69 -7.25
N PRO A 22 5.01 10.31 -8.24
CA PRO A 22 6.32 10.91 -8.00
C PRO A 22 6.29 11.94 -6.87
N ALA A 23 5.11 12.47 -6.52
CA ALA A 23 4.92 13.31 -5.33
C ALA A 23 5.04 12.55 -3.98
N LEU A 24 4.94 11.22 -3.96
CA LEU A 24 5.11 10.34 -2.79
C LEU A 24 6.50 9.68 -2.74
N LEU A 25 7.30 9.79 -3.80
CA LEU A 25 8.75 9.58 -3.75
C LEU A 25 9.36 10.81 -3.07
N VAL A 26 9.07 10.98 -1.79
CA VAL A 26 9.84 11.88 -0.94
C VAL A 26 11.22 11.29 -0.88
N GLU A 27 12.12 11.90 -1.64
CA GLU A 27 13.54 11.66 -1.61
C GLU A 27 13.98 11.57 -0.15
N LYS A 28 14.74 10.53 0.13
CA LYS A 28 15.52 10.33 1.36
C LYS A 28 16.66 11.37 1.49
N SER A 29 16.46 12.57 0.94
CA SER A 29 17.45 13.62 0.71
C SER A 29 16.82 14.99 0.99
N ILE A 30 16.19 15.16 2.15
CA ILE A 30 15.87 16.50 2.68
C ILE A 30 17.02 17.04 3.54
N GLU A 31 18.12 16.31 3.69
CA GLU A 31 19.30 16.81 4.42
C GLU A 31 20.30 17.61 3.59
N ASP A 32 20.22 17.64 2.25
CA ASP A 32 21.30 18.24 1.42
C ASP A 32 20.83 19.14 0.25
N GLN A 33 19.64 19.75 0.33
CA GLN A 33 19.27 20.82 -0.62
C GLN A 33 19.04 22.16 0.08
N ASP A 34 20.13 22.70 0.63
CA ASP A 34 20.27 24.09 1.02
C ASP A 34 20.52 25.01 -0.21
N SER A 35 19.94 24.67 -1.36
CA SER A 35 20.11 25.44 -2.61
C SER A 35 18.79 25.64 -3.35
N PHE A 36 17.79 26.20 -2.65
CA PHE A 36 16.78 26.95 -3.37
C PHE A 36 17.47 28.21 -3.91
N VAL A 37 17.81 28.19 -5.20
CA VAL A 37 18.34 29.35 -5.92
C VAL A 37 17.32 30.46 -5.78
N GLN A 38 17.59 31.36 -4.84
CA GLN A 38 16.92 32.62 -4.69
C GLN A 38 17.32 33.44 -5.92
N ASN A 39 16.52 33.30 -6.98
CA ASN A 39 16.58 34.20 -8.11
C ASN A 39 16.35 35.59 -7.53
N ASN A 40 17.43 36.38 -7.41
CA ASN A 40 17.37 37.81 -7.15
C ASN A 40 16.59 38.42 -8.31
N LEU A 41 15.26 38.49 -8.14
CA LEU A 41 14.41 39.27 -9.00
C LEU A 41 14.61 40.72 -8.52
N GLU A 42 15.62 41.39 -9.07
CA GLU A 42 15.69 42.85 -9.01
C GLU A 42 14.44 43.38 -9.72
N VAL A 43 13.40 43.67 -8.94
CA VAL A 43 12.22 44.37 -9.42
C VAL A 43 12.59 45.84 -9.49
N ASP A 44 12.83 46.31 -10.71
CA ASP A 44 13.08 47.71 -11.01
C ASP A 44 11.83 48.52 -10.63
N CYS A 45 11.93 49.35 -9.59
CA CYS A 45 10.88 50.27 -9.18
C CYS A 45 10.84 51.43 -10.18
N THR A 46 10.22 51.23 -11.34
CA THR A 46 9.94 52.33 -12.25
C THR A 46 8.83 53.21 -11.67
N ASP A 47 9.28 54.36 -11.19
CA ASP A 47 8.52 55.45 -10.60
C ASP A 47 7.68 56.17 -11.68
N GLU A 48 6.50 55.64 -11.97
CA GLU A 48 5.43 56.42 -12.58
C GLU A 48 4.11 56.04 -11.92
N LEU A 49 3.74 56.80 -10.88
CA LEU A 49 2.43 57.48 -10.76
C LEU A 49 2.37 58.17 -9.39
N ALA A 50 2.38 59.50 -9.42
CA ALA A 50 2.28 60.36 -8.25
C ALA A 50 1.03 60.06 -7.40
N PHE A 51 1.24 59.60 -6.16
CA PHE A 51 0.32 59.77 -5.04
C PHE A 51 1.14 59.93 -3.75
N ASP A 52 0.75 60.91 -2.94
CA ASP A 52 1.38 61.30 -1.68
C ASP A 52 1.33 60.18 -0.62
N GLU A 53 2.39 59.38 -0.51
CA GLU A 53 3.01 58.88 0.73
C GLU A 53 4.19 57.97 0.36
N ILE A 54 5.41 58.44 0.59
CA ILE A 54 6.63 57.64 0.36
C ILE A 54 6.72 56.63 1.52
N ILE A 55 6.03 55.51 1.40
CA ILE A 55 6.35 54.31 2.18
C ILE A 55 7.61 53.72 1.55
N PRO A 56 8.74 53.58 2.28
CA PRO A 56 9.96 53.04 1.71
C PRO A 56 9.70 51.61 1.21
N CYS A 57 9.94 51.34 -0.08
CA CYS A 57 9.74 50.01 -0.69
C CYS A 57 10.42 48.86 0.10
N LYS A 58 11.44 49.20 0.90
CA LYS A 58 12.15 48.29 1.78
C LYS A 58 11.28 47.71 2.91
N GLU A 59 10.41 48.51 3.51
CA GLU A 59 9.52 48.04 4.59
C GLU A 59 8.43 47.10 4.06
N ILE A 60 7.92 47.36 2.84
CA ILE A 60 6.94 46.50 2.18
C ILE A 60 7.54 45.13 1.84
N GLN A 61 8.78 45.10 1.34
CA GLN A 61 9.48 43.85 1.02
C GLN A 61 9.76 42.99 2.26
N ASP A 62 10.15 43.61 3.38
CA ASP A 62 10.44 42.89 4.63
C ASP A 62 9.16 42.24 5.22
N GLU A 63 8.01 42.92 5.15
CA GLU A 63 6.73 42.36 5.60
C GLU A 63 6.23 41.22 4.71
N GLU A 64 6.33 41.37 3.37
CA GLU A 64 5.97 40.31 2.43
C GLU A 64 6.86 39.08 2.60
N GLN A 65 8.18 39.28 2.72
CA GLN A 65 9.12 38.18 2.92
C GLN A 65 8.85 37.45 4.24
N LYS A 66 8.50 38.18 5.30
CA LYS A 66 8.09 37.61 6.59
C LYS A 66 6.77 36.84 6.50
N TYR A 67 5.80 37.35 5.76
CA TYR A 67 4.53 36.66 5.51
C TYR A 67 4.75 35.34 4.76
N TRP A 68 5.50 35.37 3.66
CA TRP A 68 5.75 34.19 2.84
C TRP A 68 6.59 33.14 3.56
N SER A 69 7.61 33.54 4.32
CA SER A 69 8.40 32.61 5.13
C SER A 69 7.56 31.94 6.21
N GLY A 70 6.73 32.68 6.95
CA GLY A 70 5.80 32.11 7.93
C GLY A 70 4.76 31.17 7.30
N ARG A 71 4.26 31.51 6.11
CA ARG A 71 3.34 30.66 5.34
C ARG A 71 4.01 29.33 4.97
N ILE A 72 5.24 29.36 4.45
CA ILE A 72 6.00 28.17 4.05
C ILE A 72 6.31 27.30 5.27
N GLU A 73 6.70 27.91 6.39
CA GLU A 73 6.95 27.19 7.63
C GLU A 73 5.69 26.49 8.16
N SER A 74 4.54 27.17 8.12
CA SER A 74 3.24 26.55 8.47
C SER A 74 2.94 25.33 7.60
N LEU A 75 3.13 25.44 6.28
CA LEU A 75 2.91 24.34 5.35
C LEU A 75 3.87 23.17 5.60
N LYS A 76 5.14 23.46 5.89
CA LYS A 76 6.14 22.45 6.25
C LYS A 76 5.74 21.71 7.53
N ASN A 77 5.28 22.44 8.54
CA ASN A 77 4.84 21.86 9.81
C ASN A 77 3.59 20.98 9.65
N GLU A 78 2.61 21.43 8.88
CA GLU A 78 1.41 20.63 8.54
C GLU A 78 1.79 19.36 7.77
N HIS A 79 2.68 19.47 6.79
CA HIS A 79 3.15 18.31 6.03
C HIS A 79 3.87 17.31 6.91
N GLN A 80 4.77 17.77 7.80
CA GLN A 80 5.44 16.91 8.78
C GLN A 80 4.47 16.22 9.72
N MET A 81 3.38 16.88 10.12
CA MET A 81 2.33 16.26 10.93
C MET A 81 1.63 15.12 10.16
N ILE A 82 1.29 15.34 8.90
CA ILE A 82 0.66 14.33 8.04
C ILE A 82 1.59 13.12 7.88
N THR A 83 2.87 13.35 7.59
CA THR A 83 3.86 12.27 7.44
C THR A 83 3.93 11.40 8.69
N LYS A 84 4.00 12.01 9.88
CA LYS A 84 4.00 11.27 11.16
C LYS A 84 2.76 10.40 11.35
N ILE A 85 1.59 10.91 10.95
CA ILE A 85 0.33 10.15 11.06
C ILE A 85 0.35 8.93 10.12
N ILE A 86 0.83 9.12 8.89
CA ILE A 86 0.92 8.04 7.90
C ILE A 86 1.88 6.95 8.37
N GLU A 87 3.07 7.33 8.85
CA GLU A 87 4.06 6.40 9.38
C GLU A 87 3.50 5.60 10.56
N ALA A 88 2.81 6.26 11.50
CA ALA A 88 2.21 5.60 12.65
C ALA A 88 1.10 4.59 12.26
N GLU A 89 0.21 4.95 11.33
CA GLU A 89 -0.82 4.02 10.84
C GLU A 89 -0.24 2.87 10.02
N TYR A 90 0.85 3.10 9.28
CA TYR A 90 1.58 2.05 8.58
C TYR A 90 2.20 1.03 9.56
N GLU A 91 2.95 1.50 10.56
CA GLU A 91 3.56 0.64 11.58
C GLU A 91 2.51 -0.19 12.33
N LYS A 92 1.42 0.47 12.75
CA LYS A 92 0.28 -0.19 13.39
C LYS A 92 -0.36 -1.23 12.49
N THR A 93 -0.48 -0.96 11.19
CA THR A 93 -1.03 -1.92 10.22
C THR A 93 -0.13 -3.13 10.08
N ILE A 94 1.20 -2.94 10.00
CA ILE A 94 2.16 -4.05 9.99
C ILE A 94 2.05 -4.88 11.27
N GLU A 95 2.04 -4.23 12.43
CA GLU A 95 1.97 -4.94 13.71
C GLU A 95 0.69 -5.78 13.83
N ASN A 96 -0.45 -5.20 13.44
CA ASN A 96 -1.73 -5.91 13.43
C ASN A 96 -1.75 -7.06 12.43
N THR A 97 -1.18 -6.85 11.23
CA THR A 97 -1.06 -7.88 10.21
C THR A 97 -0.21 -9.03 10.73
N ASN A 98 0.94 -8.74 11.33
CA ASN A 98 1.83 -9.77 11.88
C ASN A 98 1.16 -10.56 13.02
N LYS A 99 0.32 -9.93 13.85
CA LYS A 99 -0.47 -10.63 14.88
C LYS A 99 -1.53 -11.56 14.29
N LEU A 100 -2.15 -11.18 13.18
CA LEU A 100 -3.16 -12.00 12.51
C LEU A 100 -2.55 -13.16 11.72
N TYR A 101 -1.34 -12.96 11.22
CA TYR A 101 -0.60 -13.92 10.42
C TYR A 101 0.63 -14.45 11.16
N GLU A 102 0.56 -14.61 12.48
CA GLU A 102 1.61 -15.31 13.21
C GLU A 102 1.84 -16.65 12.50
N GLU A 103 3.06 -16.85 12.00
CA GLU A 103 3.41 -18.07 11.29
C GLU A 103 3.04 -19.24 12.21
N PRO A 104 2.16 -20.16 11.77
CA PRO A 104 1.73 -21.24 12.63
C PRO A 104 2.99 -21.97 13.06
N ILE A 105 3.29 -21.95 14.36
CA ILE A 105 4.44 -22.66 14.91
C ILE A 105 4.26 -24.12 14.50
N ILE A 106 5.06 -24.53 13.52
CA ILE A 106 5.04 -25.89 12.99
C ILE A 106 5.75 -26.74 14.03
N THR A 107 5.00 -27.19 15.03
CA THR A 107 5.50 -28.15 16.00
C THR A 107 5.65 -29.51 15.32
N GLU A 108 6.63 -30.31 15.77
CA GLU A 108 6.88 -31.66 15.26
C GLU A 108 5.61 -32.53 15.36
N GLU A 109 4.81 -32.33 16.41
CA GLU A 109 3.50 -32.97 16.61
C GLU A 109 2.47 -32.61 15.50
N LYS A 110 2.42 -31.35 15.05
CA LYS A 110 1.55 -30.94 13.94
C LYS A 110 2.01 -31.57 12.62
N ILE A 111 3.32 -31.68 12.38
CA ILE A 111 3.86 -32.36 11.21
C ILE A 111 3.47 -33.84 11.22
N GLU A 112 3.59 -34.52 12.37
CA GLU A 112 3.19 -35.92 12.51
C GLU A 112 1.70 -36.14 12.23
N LYS A 113 0.82 -35.23 12.69
CA LYS A 113 -0.62 -35.29 12.41
C LYS A 113 -0.96 -35.09 10.92
N ILE A 114 -0.17 -34.30 10.18
CA ILE A 114 -0.40 -34.02 8.75
C ILE A 114 0.21 -35.09 7.83
N LYS A 115 1.24 -35.80 8.29
CA LYS A 115 1.99 -36.81 7.51
C LYS A 115 1.09 -37.90 6.88
N PRO A 116 0.06 -38.45 7.58
CA PRO A 116 -0.91 -39.37 6.96
C PRO A 116 -1.70 -38.75 5.80
N CYS A 117 -2.10 -37.49 5.91
CA CYS A 117 -2.80 -36.75 4.84
C CYS A 117 -1.95 -36.65 3.59
N TYR A 118 -0.68 -36.26 3.78
CA TYR A 118 0.28 -36.11 2.70
C TYR A 118 0.52 -37.46 2.00
N ASN A 119 0.66 -38.54 2.76
CA ASN A 119 0.80 -39.89 2.21
C ASN A 119 -0.42 -40.32 1.37
N TRP A 120 -1.64 -40.08 1.85
CA TRP A 120 -2.84 -40.40 1.09
C TRP A 120 -3.00 -39.54 -0.16
N ARG A 121 -2.66 -38.24 -0.09
CA ARG A 121 -2.61 -37.36 -1.26
C ARG A 121 -1.66 -37.90 -2.32
N THR A 122 -0.46 -38.30 -1.94
CA THR A 122 0.53 -38.88 -2.86
C THR A 122 0.02 -40.17 -3.48
N LYS A 123 -0.59 -41.07 -2.70
CA LYS A 123 -1.20 -42.32 -3.22
C LYS A 123 -2.33 -42.05 -4.21
N MET A 124 -3.16 -41.04 -3.94
CA MET A 124 -4.26 -40.66 -4.83
C MET A 124 -3.71 -40.14 -6.16
N LEU A 125 -2.72 -39.25 -6.13
CA LEU A 125 -2.07 -38.73 -7.34
C LEU A 125 -1.42 -39.86 -8.15
N GLN A 126 -0.64 -40.73 -7.50
CA GLN A 126 0.00 -41.88 -8.14
C GLN A 126 -1.01 -42.82 -8.80
N CYS A 127 -2.19 -43.01 -8.19
CA CYS A 127 -3.24 -43.83 -8.78
C CYS A 127 -3.75 -43.24 -10.10
N TYR A 128 -3.99 -41.93 -10.15
CA TYR A 128 -4.43 -41.24 -11.37
C TYR A 128 -3.36 -41.21 -12.44
N GLU A 129 -2.10 -40.99 -12.06
CA GLU A 129 -0.96 -41.03 -12.98
C GLU A 129 -0.78 -42.43 -13.60
N SER A 130 -1.00 -43.49 -12.82
CA SER A 130 -0.89 -44.87 -13.30
C SER A 130 -2.10 -45.34 -14.12
N ASN A 131 -3.27 -44.70 -13.96
CA ASN A 131 -4.54 -45.09 -14.59
C ASN A 131 -5.21 -43.92 -15.35
N PRO A 132 -4.54 -43.30 -16.35
CA PRO A 132 -5.02 -42.07 -16.99
C PRO A 132 -6.34 -42.25 -17.76
N HIS A 133 -6.62 -43.46 -18.26
CA HIS A 133 -7.83 -43.76 -19.03
C HIS A 133 -8.93 -44.47 -18.20
N GLN A 134 -8.64 -44.77 -16.93
CA GLN A 134 -9.56 -45.50 -16.04
C GLN A 134 -9.61 -44.86 -14.64
N PRO A 135 -10.05 -43.60 -14.51
CA PRO A 135 -10.03 -42.87 -13.24
C PRO A 135 -10.94 -43.51 -12.16
N LEU A 136 -11.95 -44.28 -12.56
CA LEU A 136 -12.87 -44.95 -11.63
C LEU A 136 -12.17 -46.04 -10.79
N VAL A 137 -11.05 -46.59 -11.27
CA VAL A 137 -10.24 -47.57 -10.51
C VAL A 137 -9.67 -46.93 -9.25
N CYS A 138 -9.45 -45.61 -9.25
CA CYS A 138 -8.94 -44.86 -8.09
C CYS A 138 -10.02 -44.48 -7.08
N SER A 139 -11.30 -44.77 -7.34
CA SER A 139 -12.39 -44.46 -6.41
C SER A 139 -12.21 -45.00 -4.98
N PRO A 140 -11.63 -46.20 -4.74
CA PRO A 140 -11.40 -46.66 -3.36
C PRO A 140 -10.31 -45.83 -2.65
N VAL A 141 -9.29 -45.38 -3.39
CA VAL A 141 -8.19 -44.55 -2.86
C VAL A 141 -8.70 -43.16 -2.51
N VAL A 142 -9.55 -42.57 -3.36
CA VAL A 142 -10.21 -41.28 -3.10
C VAL A 142 -11.14 -41.37 -1.91
N LYS A 143 -11.91 -42.46 -1.78
CA LYS A 143 -12.76 -42.69 -0.61
C LYS A 143 -11.95 -42.74 0.68
N ALA A 144 -10.88 -43.55 0.70
CA ALA A 144 -9.99 -43.63 1.85
C ALA A 144 -9.35 -42.27 2.19
N PHE A 145 -8.95 -41.48 1.20
CA PHE A 145 -8.47 -40.12 1.43
C PHE A 145 -9.53 -39.22 2.10
N ASN A 146 -10.77 -39.24 1.61
CA ASN A 146 -11.86 -38.46 2.18
C ASN A 146 -12.16 -38.84 3.64
N ASP A 147 -12.16 -40.13 3.96
CA ASP A 147 -12.39 -40.62 5.32
C ASP A 147 -11.33 -40.11 6.31
N TYR A 148 -10.09 -39.88 5.85
CA TYR A 148 -9.00 -39.36 6.67
C TYR A 148 -8.85 -37.83 6.62
N ILE A 149 -9.46 -37.12 5.67
CA ILE A 149 -9.23 -35.68 5.51
C ILE A 149 -9.75 -34.88 6.71
N GLU A 150 -10.82 -35.37 7.34
CA GLU A 150 -11.44 -34.75 8.51
C GLU A 150 -10.50 -34.73 9.72
N THR A 151 -9.70 -35.78 9.90
CA THR A 151 -8.70 -35.87 10.99
C THR A 151 -7.46 -35.02 10.73
N CYS A 152 -7.27 -34.58 9.48
CA CYS A 152 -6.11 -33.82 9.05
C CYS A 152 -6.35 -32.31 9.04
N ARG A 153 -7.58 -31.87 9.35
CA ARG A 153 -7.85 -30.46 9.62
C ARG A 153 -7.12 -30.10 10.91
N LEU A 154 -6.15 -29.19 10.81
CA LEU A 154 -5.66 -28.45 11.96
C LEU A 154 -6.84 -27.58 12.42
N THR A 155 -7.67 -28.11 13.32
CA THR A 155 -8.59 -27.27 14.08
C THR A 155 -7.74 -26.38 14.98
N GLU A 156 -7.95 -25.07 14.87
CA GLU A 156 -7.42 -24.07 15.80
C GLU A 156 -7.78 -24.39 17.26
#